data_AF-A0A5E7CH78-F1
#
_entry.id   AF-A0A5E7CH78-F1
#
_cell.length_a   1.000
_cell.length_b   1.000
_cell.length_c   1.000
_cell.angle_alpha   90.00
_cell.angle_beta   90.00
_cell.angle_gamma   90.00
#
_symmetry.space_group_name_H-M   'P 1'
#
loop_
_entity.id
_entity.type
_entity.pdbx_description
1 polymer ?
#
loop_
_entity_poly.entity_id
_entity_poly.type
_entity_poly.pdbx_seq_one_letter_code
_entity_poly.pdbx_strand_id
1 'polypeptide(L)'
;MLESNKYNTNEDVFPIFEKALPRPSMFLIDSVLTHDPKVVYRSRSGDLEYTYIRYHRKNEWESDIKIFIEGEYWGSLNRKLFDDVPALAAALRKRGLEQVEL
;
A
#
# COMPACT_ATOMS: atom_id res chain seq x y z
N MET A 1 -18.12 -11.41 20.08
CA MET A 1 -18.16 -10.95 18.67
C MET A 1 -16.74 -10.56 18.35
N LEU A 2 -16.02 -11.31 17.50
CA LEU A 2 -14.74 -10.82 16.99
C LEU A 2 -15.06 -9.65 16.09
N GLU A 3 -14.76 -8.43 16.54
CA GLU A 3 -14.65 -7.30 15.62
C GLU A 3 -13.60 -7.71 14.60
N SER A 4 -14.06 -8.05 13.41
CA SER A 4 -13.19 -8.44 12.31
C SER A 4 -12.27 -7.25 12.08
N ASN A 5 -10.98 -7.43 12.40
CA ASN A 5 -10.00 -6.37 12.35
C ASN A 5 -10.10 -5.70 10.96
N LYS A 6 -10.65 -4.48 10.92
CA LYS A 6 -10.99 -3.75 9.69
C LYS A 6 -9.76 -3.58 8.79
N TYR A 7 -8.58 -3.83 9.35
CA TYR A 7 -7.30 -3.68 8.70
C TYR A 7 -6.78 -4.95 8.01
N ASN A 8 -7.46 -6.11 8.15
CA ASN A 8 -6.98 -7.42 7.70
C ASN A 8 -5.47 -7.60 7.94
N THR A 9 -5.02 -7.02 9.05
CA THR A 9 -3.64 -6.93 9.47
C THR A 9 -3.64 -7.71 10.76
N ASN A 10 -2.80 -8.74 10.83
CA ASN A 10 -2.65 -9.52 12.05
C ASN A 10 -2.49 -8.54 13.24
N GLU A 11 -3.17 -8.78 14.36
CA GLU A 11 -3.15 -7.89 15.53
C GLU A 11 -1.71 -7.65 16.02
N ASP A 12 -0.81 -8.61 15.78
CA ASP A 12 0.62 -8.52 16.08
C ASP A 12 1.39 -7.54 15.17
N VAL A 13 0.91 -7.31 13.94
CA VAL A 13 1.61 -6.52 12.92
C VAL A 13 1.21 -5.04 12.96
N PHE A 14 -0.01 -4.75 13.42
CA PHE A 14 -0.50 -3.36 13.50
C PHE A 14 0.40 -2.44 14.36
N PRO A 15 0.88 -2.84 15.55
CA PRO A 15 1.81 -2.02 16.35
C PRO A 15 3.14 -1.72 15.65
N ILE A 16 3.60 -2.62 14.77
CA ILE A 16 4.82 -2.42 13.97
C ILE A 16 4.59 -1.29 12.97
N PHE A 17 3.45 -1.29 12.28
CA PHE A 17 3.10 -0.23 11.33
C PHE A 17 2.87 1.12 12.02
N GLU A 18 2.21 1.15 13.18
CA GLU A 18 2.05 2.39 13.93
C GLU A 18 3.38 3.00 14.34
N LYS A 19 4.32 2.17 14.81
CA LYS A 19 5.65 2.63 15.19
C LYS A 19 6.47 3.11 13.99
N ALA A 20 6.35 2.45 12.84
CA ALA A 20 7.07 2.79 11.62
C ALA A 20 6.53 4.05 10.92
N LEU A 21 5.23 4.35 11.08
CA LEU A 21 4.55 5.48 10.46
C LEU A 21 4.06 6.49 11.52
N PRO A 22 4.96 7.15 12.28
CA PRO A 22 4.58 8.01 13.40
C PRO A 22 3.95 9.34 12.98
N ARG A 23 4.06 9.73 11.70
CA ARG A 23 3.59 11.04 11.19
C ARG A 23 2.76 10.88 9.92
N PRO A 24 1.79 11.78 9.68
CA PRO A 24 1.07 11.86 8.41
C PRO A 24 2.00 11.97 7.21
N SER A 25 1.52 11.53 6.04
CA SER A 25 2.26 11.57 4.77
C SER A 25 3.46 10.62 4.70
N MET A 26 3.52 9.63 5.58
CA MET A 26 4.46 8.52 5.50
C MET A 26 3.75 7.29 4.93
N PHE A 27 4.49 6.45 4.21
CA PHE A 27 4.01 5.16 3.74
C PHE A 27 5.11 4.09 3.79
N LEU A 28 4.70 2.84 3.80
CA LEU A 28 5.56 1.68 3.59
C LEU A 28 4.84 0.70 2.64
N ILE A 29 5.62 -0.19 2.05
CA ILE A 29 5.08 -1.29 1.25
C ILE A 29 5.26 -2.58 2.03
N ASP A 30 4.16 -3.14 2.49
CA ASP A 30 4.18 -4.47 3.09
C ASP A 30 4.03 -5.52 1.99
N SER A 31 5.05 -6.36 1.86
CA SER A 31 5.04 -7.53 0.98
C SER A 31 5.46 -8.81 1.72
N VAL A 32 5.72 -8.72 3.03
CA VAL A 32 6.38 -9.78 3.82
C VAL A 32 5.55 -10.15 5.04
N LEU A 33 5.00 -9.18 5.75
CA LEU A 33 4.41 -9.39 7.08
C LEU A 33 2.99 -9.93 7.02
N THR A 34 2.23 -9.62 5.96
CA THR A 34 0.82 -10.04 5.86
C THR A 34 0.49 -10.89 4.64
N HIS A 35 1.50 -11.34 3.88
CA HIS A 35 1.38 -12.14 2.64
C HIS A 35 0.62 -11.49 1.46
N ASP A 36 -0.22 -10.48 1.71
CA ASP A 36 -0.90 -9.70 0.68
C ASP A 36 -0.17 -8.35 0.45
N PRO A 37 0.42 -8.13 -0.73
CA PRO A 37 1.13 -6.89 -1.04
C PRO A 37 0.22 -5.67 -0.88
N LYS A 38 0.63 -4.70 -0.08
CA LYS A 38 -0.16 -3.49 0.19
C LYS A 38 0.71 -2.29 0.49
N VAL A 39 0.18 -1.12 0.17
CA VAL A 39 0.70 0.17 0.64
C VAL A 39 0.01 0.47 1.97
N VAL A 40 0.78 0.59 3.04
CA VAL A 40 0.29 1.08 4.34
C VAL A 40 0.73 2.52 4.48
N TYR A 41 -0.16 3.42 4.86
CA TYR A 41 0.12 4.85 4.94
C TYR A 41 -0.54 5.50 6.16
N ARG A 42 0.06 6.59 6.63
CA ARG A 42 -0.54 7.45 7.65
C ARG A 42 -1.30 8.58 6.96
N SER A 43 -2.61 8.59 7.13
CA SER A 43 -3.51 9.58 6.54
C SER A 43 -3.31 10.97 7.17
N ARG A 44 -3.98 11.98 6.63
CA ARG A 44 -3.91 13.36 7.14
C ARG A 44 -4.57 13.51 8.52
N SER A 45 -5.58 12.70 8.84
CA SER A 45 -6.17 12.65 10.19
C SER A 45 -5.24 11.97 11.19
N GLY A 46 -4.16 11.36 10.70
CA GLY A 46 -3.27 10.56 11.53
C GLY A 46 -3.82 9.17 11.78
N ASP A 47 -4.73 8.66 10.94
CA ASP A 47 -5.14 7.26 10.99
C ASP A 47 -4.20 6.40 10.15
N LEU A 48 -4.03 5.13 10.53
CA LEU A 48 -3.32 4.15 9.72
C LEU A 48 -4.30 3.56 8.71
N GLU A 49 -3.98 3.68 7.44
CA GLU A 49 -4.80 3.17 6.34
C GLU A 49 -3.94 2.29 5.43
N TYR A 50 -4.60 1.49 4.58
CA TYR A 50 -3.91 0.65 3.63
C TYR A 50 -4.67 0.52 2.32
N THR A 51 -3.93 0.17 1.27
CA THR A 51 -4.50 -0.16 -0.03
C THR A 51 -3.73 -1.33 -0.61
N TYR A 52 -4.45 -2.37 -1.02
CA TYR A 52 -3.85 -3.52 -1.67
C TYR A 52 -3.21 -3.16 -3.01
N ILE A 53 -2.05 -3.73 -3.26
CA ILE A 53 -1.39 -3.73 -4.56
C ILE A 53 -1.98 -4.89 -5.35
N ARG A 54 -2.67 -4.56 -6.44
CA ARG A 54 -3.33 -5.52 -7.32
C ARG A 54 -2.49 -5.78 -8.55
N TYR A 55 -2.57 -7.00 -9.06
CA TYR A 55 -1.92 -7.40 -10.30
C TYR A 55 -2.89 -7.27 -11.47
N HIS A 56 -2.39 -6.74 -12.58
CA HIS A 56 -3.09 -6.67 -13.84
C HIS A 56 -2.35 -7.50 -14.89
N ARG A 57 -3.10 -8.36 -15.57
CA ARG A 57 -2.67 -9.06 -16.78
C ARG A 57 -3.67 -8.76 -17.87
N LYS A 58 -3.19 -8.37 -19.05
CA LYS A 58 -4.05 -8.04 -20.19
C LYS A 58 -4.69 -9.30 -20.81
N ASN A 59 -3.99 -10.43 -20.76
CA ASN A 59 -4.49 -11.75 -21.11
C ASN A 59 -3.72 -12.84 -20.31
N GLU A 60 -4.22 -14.08 -20.31
CA GLU A 60 -3.63 -15.18 -19.53
C GLU A 60 -2.26 -15.66 -20.04
N TRP A 61 -1.87 -15.24 -21.25
CA TRP A 61 -0.69 -15.72 -21.97
C TRP A 61 0.47 -14.71 -22.00
N GLU A 62 0.22 -13.44 -21.66
CA GLU A 62 1.25 -12.41 -21.57
C GLU A 62 1.99 -12.48 -20.24
N SER A 63 3.32 -12.44 -20.34
CA SER A 63 4.22 -12.41 -19.18
C SER A 63 4.35 -11.02 -18.56
N ASP A 64 3.81 -9.97 -19.18
CA ASP A 64 3.91 -8.60 -18.70
C ASP A 64 2.84 -8.34 -17.61
N ILE A 65 3.23 -8.60 -16.37
CA ILE A 65 2.40 -8.34 -15.20
C ILE A 65 2.61 -6.89 -14.78
N LYS A 66 1.54 -6.10 -14.78
CA LYS A 66 1.55 -4.76 -14.19
C LYS A 66 0.94 -4.79 -12.80
N ILE A 67 1.22 -3.77 -12.00
CA ILE A 67 0.56 -3.57 -10.71
C ILE A 67 -0.17 -2.24 -10.66
N PHE A 68 -1.16 -2.13 -9.77
CA PHE A 68 -1.88 -0.90 -9.51
C PHE A 68 -2.47 -0.88 -8.10
N ILE A 69 -2.84 0.32 -7.65
CA ILE A 69 -3.59 0.56 -6.41
C ILE A 69 -4.91 1.25 -6.74
N GLU A 70 -5.93 1.05 -5.91
CA GLU A 70 -7.26 1.62 -6.09
C GLU A 70 -7.70 2.44 -4.89
N GLY A 71 -8.38 3.56 -5.14
CA GLY A 71 -8.95 4.42 -4.10
C GLY A 71 -8.86 5.90 -4.45
N GLU A 72 -9.89 6.66 -4.09
CA GLU A 72 -9.95 8.11 -4.38
C GLU A 72 -8.79 8.88 -3.73
N TYR A 73 -8.32 8.42 -2.57
CA TYR A 73 -7.14 8.96 -1.90
C TYR A 73 -5.94 9.06 -2.84
N TRP A 74 -5.80 8.17 -3.83
CA TRP A 74 -4.65 8.10 -4.74
C TRP A 74 -4.69 9.10 -5.90
N GLY A 75 -5.83 9.76 -6.13
CA GLY A 75 -5.98 10.77 -7.19
C GLY A 75 -5.54 10.24 -8.56
N SER A 76 -4.55 10.89 -9.19
CA SER A 76 -4.01 10.48 -10.50
C SER A 76 -3.25 9.15 -10.51
N LEU A 77 -2.97 8.57 -9.33
CA LEU A 77 -2.35 7.25 -9.21
C LEU A 77 -3.41 6.12 -9.11
N ASN A 78 -4.68 6.46 -8.89
CA ASN A 78 -5.77 5.49 -8.82
C ASN A 78 -5.87 4.71 -10.14
N ARG A 79 -5.80 3.38 -10.08
CA ARG A 79 -5.81 2.45 -11.23
C ARG A 79 -4.70 2.68 -12.26
N LYS A 80 -3.69 3.49 -11.95
CA LYS A 80 -2.54 3.64 -12.82
C LYS A 80 -1.71 2.36 -12.78
N LEU A 81 -1.36 1.85 -13.96
CA LEU A 81 -0.51 0.68 -14.11
C LEU A 81 0.97 1.05 -13.95
N PHE A 82 1.70 0.23 -13.20
CA PHE A 82 3.14 0.31 -12.99
C PHE A 82 3.79 -1.02 -13.34
N ASP A 83 5.05 -0.98 -13.75
CA ASP A 83 5.81 -2.18 -14.10
C ASP A 83 6.07 -3.06 -12.86
N ASP A 84 6.35 -2.43 -11.72
CA ASP A 84 6.68 -3.12 -10.49
C ASP A 84 6.42 -2.25 -9.24
N VAL A 85 6.65 -2.86 -8.08
CA VAL A 85 6.51 -2.22 -6.76
C VAL A 85 7.45 -1.01 -6.60
N PRO A 86 8.74 -1.07 -6.99
CA PRO A 86 9.62 0.10 -7.01
C PRO A 86 9.07 1.30 -7.82
N ALA A 87 8.49 1.07 -8.99
CA ALA A 87 7.91 2.10 -9.83
C ALA A 87 6.70 2.76 -9.17
N LEU A 88 5.85 1.96 -8.52
CA LEU A 88 4.76 2.47 -7.69
C LEU A 88 5.29 3.31 -6.52
N ALA A 89 6.29 2.82 -5.78
CA ALA A 89 6.90 3.54 -4.66
C ALA A 89 7.51 4.89 -5.10
N ALA A 90 8.16 4.92 -6.27
CA ALA A 90 8.68 6.15 -6.86
C ALA A 90 7.57 7.15 -7.19
N ALA A 91 6.41 6.70 -7.67
CA ALA A 91 5.27 7.56 -7.95
C ALA A 91 4.63 8.13 -6.67
N LEU A 92 4.55 7.31 -5.60
CA LEU A 92 4.09 7.75 -4.28
C LEU A 92 5.02 8.82 -3.69
N ARG A 93 6.34 8.64 -3.80
CA ARG A 93 7.32 9.65 -3.38
C ARG A 93 7.21 10.96 -4.17
N LYS A 94 7.00 10.88 -5.49
CA LYS A 94 6.75 12.07 -6.33
C LYS A 94 5.48 12.84 -5.94
N ARG A 95 4.54 12.19 -5.24
CA ARG A 95 3.34 12.83 -4.70
C ARG A 95 3.58 13.54 -3.37
N GLY A 96 4.78 13.44 -2.80
CA GLY A 96 5.16 14.05 -1.53
C GLY A 96 4.97 13.15 -0.32
N LEU A 97 4.83 11.83 -0.52
CA LEU A 97 4.84 10.86 0.57
C LEU A 97 6.28 10.42 0.90
N GLU A 98 6.58 10.31 2.19
CA GLU A 98 7.86 9.79 2.68
C GLU A 98 7.79 8.26 2.79
N GLN A 99 8.71 7.55 2.13
CA GLN A 99 8.77 6.09 2.20
C GLN A 99 9.58 5.65 3.43
N VAL A 100 9.05 4.67 4.15
CA VAL A 100 9.72 3.95 5.24
C VAL A 100 9.98 2.51 4.81
N GLU A 101 11.13 1.97 5.20
CA GLU A 101 11.50 0.56 5.01
C GLU A 101 11.39 -0.17 6.36
N LEU A 102 10.88 -1.40 6.33
CA LEU A 102 10.72 -2.29 7.49
C LEU A 102 11.68 -3.48 7.38
#